data_AF-A0A0H2RPA2-F1
#
_entry.id   AF-A0A0H2RPA2-F1
#
_cell.length_a   1.000
_cell.length_b   1.000
_cell.length_c   1.000
_cell.angle_alpha   90.00
_cell.angle_beta   90.00
_cell.angle_gamma   90.00
#
_symmetry.space_group_name_H-M   'P 1'
#
loop_
_entity.id
_entity.type
_entity.pdbx_description
1 polymer ?
#
loop_
_entity_poly.entity_id
_entity_poly.type
_entity_poly.pdbx_seq_one_letter_code
_entity_poly.pdbx_strand_id
1 'polypeptide(L)'
;MDLRVGGKYRLGKKIGSGSFGDIYLGINIISGEEVAIKLESVKAKHPQLEYESKVYKTLAGGVGIPFVRWFGTECDYNAMVLDLLGPSLEDLFNFCNRKFSLKTVLLLADQLISRVEYIHSRNFIHRDIKPDNFLMGIGKRGNQVNVIDFGLAKKFRDPKTHLHIPYRENKNLTGTARYTSINTHLGVEQARRDDLESLAYVLMYFLRGALPWQGLKAATKKQKYDRIMEKKMTTPTDLLCRGFPNEFGIFLNYCRALRFDDKPDYSYLRKLFRDLFVREGYQYDYVFDWSVQRSGQDDGGAGSSGKPSGRRKVVQEDDGGDNRQSDRMLRSQTRQQAVNQQRRGRDDIW
;
A
#
# COMPACT_ATOMS: atom_id res chain seq x y z
N MET A 1 18.14 17.42 23.41
CA MET A 1 16.84 18.14 23.33
C MET A 1 15.76 17.10 23.08
N ASP A 2 14.74 17.04 23.95
CA ASP A 2 13.55 16.22 23.68
C ASP A 2 12.74 16.89 22.56
N LEU A 3 12.89 16.42 21.32
CA LEU A 3 12.08 16.89 20.20
C LEU A 3 10.61 16.54 20.46
N ARG A 4 9.74 17.56 20.39
CA ARG A 4 8.30 17.43 20.63
C ARG A 4 7.54 17.94 19.41
N VAL A 5 6.46 17.24 19.07
CA VAL A 5 5.53 17.61 18.01
C VAL A 5 4.20 17.99 18.65
N GLY A 6 3.66 19.16 18.27
CA GLY A 6 2.36 19.64 18.74
C GLY A 6 2.27 19.79 20.27
N GLY A 7 3.41 20.03 20.94
CA GLY A 7 3.54 20.16 22.39
C GLY A 7 3.23 18.91 23.22
N LYS A 8 2.75 17.82 22.61
CA LYS A 8 2.19 16.64 23.30
C LYS A 8 2.87 15.32 22.94
N TYR A 9 3.58 15.25 21.82
CA TYR A 9 4.15 14.00 21.33
C TYR A 9 5.67 14.07 21.35
N ARG A 10 6.31 13.26 22.18
CA ARG A 10 7.78 13.13 22.20
C ARG A 10 8.20 12.27 21.01
N LEU A 11 9.12 12.76 20.20
CA LEU A 11 9.70 12.03 19.08
C LEU A 11 10.71 10.99 19.59
N GLY A 12 10.57 9.75 19.15
CA GLY A 12 11.44 8.63 19.50
C GLY A 12 12.31 8.18 18.33
N LYS A 13 12.64 6.89 18.30
CA LYS A 13 13.48 6.30 17.24
C LYS A 13 12.76 6.29 15.89
N LYS A 14 13.53 6.42 14.81
CA LYS A 14 13.04 6.14 13.45
C LYS A 14 12.66 4.67 13.34
N ILE A 15 11.45 4.38 12.83
CA ILE A 15 10.93 3.02 12.65
C ILE A 15 10.70 2.65 11.18
N GLY A 16 10.73 3.63 10.28
CA GLY A 16 10.62 3.38 8.86
C GLY A 16 10.80 4.64 8.03
N SER A 17 10.67 4.48 6.73
CA SER A 17 10.60 5.58 5.76
C SER A 17 9.40 5.32 4.86
N GLY A 18 8.52 6.30 4.72
CA GLY A 18 7.42 6.27 3.77
C GLY A 18 7.80 6.93 2.44
N SER A 19 6.84 7.00 1.54
CA SER A 19 7.02 7.56 0.19
C SER A 19 7.40 9.05 0.18
N PHE A 20 7.03 9.80 1.21
CA PHE A 20 7.16 11.26 1.26
C PHE A 20 7.69 11.78 2.60
N GLY A 21 8.31 10.92 3.40
CA GLY A 21 8.78 11.31 4.73
C GLY A 21 9.27 10.15 5.57
N ASP A 22 9.91 10.48 6.67
CA ASP A 22 10.40 9.50 7.64
C ASP A 22 9.34 9.21 8.71
N ILE A 23 9.29 7.95 9.16
CA ILE A 23 8.35 7.50 10.19
C ILE A 23 9.11 7.24 11.48
N TYR A 24 8.63 7.81 12.58
CA TYR A 24 9.19 7.70 13.91
C TYR A 24 8.18 7.11 14.87
N LEU A 25 8.66 6.33 15.84
CA LEU A 25 7.91 6.04 17.04
C LEU A 25 7.77 7.35 17.83
N GLY A 26 6.59 7.62 18.35
CA GLY A 26 6.35 8.72 19.27
C GLY A 26 5.60 8.26 20.52
N ILE A 27 5.62 9.08 21.56
CA ILE A 27 4.87 8.83 22.80
C ILE A 27 4.08 10.09 23.14
N ASN A 28 2.77 9.94 23.36
CA ASN A 28 1.95 10.99 23.93
C ASN A 28 2.37 11.18 25.40
N ILE A 29 2.91 12.35 25.75
CA ILE A 29 3.47 12.58 27.09
C ILE A 29 2.42 12.69 28.19
N ILE A 30 1.15 12.85 27.84
CA ILE A 30 0.03 12.93 28.78
C ILE A 30 -0.53 11.53 29.06
N SER A 31 -0.83 10.75 28.01
CA SER A 31 -1.43 9.42 28.19
C SER A 31 -0.44 8.27 28.25
N GLY A 32 0.83 8.49 27.90
CA GLY A 32 1.83 7.41 27.74
C GLY A 32 1.63 6.53 26.51
N GLU A 33 0.63 6.84 25.67
CA GLU A 33 0.29 6.03 24.51
C GLU A 33 1.33 6.17 23.39
N GLU A 34 1.74 5.04 22.81
CA GLU A 34 2.62 5.01 21.65
C GLU A 34 1.88 5.39 20.37
N VAL A 35 2.53 6.18 19.52
CA VAL A 35 2.00 6.71 18.26
C VAL A 35 3.03 6.58 17.14
N ALA A 36 2.58 6.66 15.89
CA ALA A 36 3.47 6.83 14.74
C ALA A 36 3.50 8.31 14.34
N ILE A 37 4.69 8.86 14.11
CA ILE A 37 4.89 10.25 13.68
C ILE A 37 5.54 10.24 12.30
N LYS A 38 4.81 10.71 11.29
CA LYS A 38 5.33 10.91 9.93
C LYS A 38 5.81 12.36 9.80
N LEU A 39 7.06 12.55 9.39
CA LEU A 39 7.69 13.85 9.18
C LEU A 39 8.04 14.05 7.70
N GLU A 40 7.60 15.17 7.14
CA GLU A 40 7.93 15.63 5.78
C GLU A 40 8.60 17.01 5.90
N SER A 41 9.74 17.22 5.25
CA SER A 41 10.36 18.56 5.27
C SER A 41 9.47 19.58 4.57
N VAL A 42 9.30 20.77 5.15
CA VAL A 42 8.57 21.88 4.49
C VAL A 42 9.27 22.34 3.21
N LYS A 43 10.55 22.02 3.04
CA LYS A 43 11.36 22.30 1.85
C LYS A 43 11.26 21.19 0.80
N ALA A 44 10.44 20.16 1.05
CA ALA A 44 10.18 19.11 0.07
C ALA A 44 9.64 19.74 -1.22
N LYS A 45 10.16 19.28 -2.36
CA LYS A 45 9.80 19.85 -3.66
C LYS A 45 8.31 19.66 -4.00
N HIS A 46 7.71 18.59 -3.48
CA HIS A 46 6.33 18.20 -3.72
C HIS A 46 5.69 17.74 -2.40
N PRO A 47 5.35 18.67 -1.50
CA PRO A 47 4.78 18.33 -0.20
C PRO A 47 3.40 17.69 -0.36
N GLN A 48 3.18 16.57 0.32
CA GLN A 48 1.98 15.75 0.20
C GLN A 48 1.35 15.43 1.56
N LEU A 49 2.05 15.65 2.68
CA LEU A 49 1.59 15.21 3.99
C LEU A 49 0.29 15.91 4.42
N GLU A 50 0.11 17.19 4.06
CA GLU A 50 -1.14 17.90 4.31
C GLU A 50 -2.32 17.27 3.55
N TYR A 51 -2.12 16.97 2.25
CA TYR A 51 -3.13 16.32 1.43
C TYR A 51 -3.49 14.95 2.01
N GLU A 52 -2.48 14.14 2.33
CA GLU A 52 -2.65 12.82 2.94
C GLU A 52 -3.47 12.92 4.24
N SER A 53 -3.18 13.89 5.11
CA SER A 53 -3.92 14.10 6.35
C SER A 53 -5.42 14.40 6.10
N LYS A 54 -5.75 15.14 5.04
CA LYS A 54 -7.14 15.44 4.64
C LYS A 54 -7.84 14.20 4.10
N VAL A 55 -7.12 13.33 3.38
CA VAL A 55 -7.65 12.04 2.92
C VAL A 55 -7.97 11.15 4.12
N TYR A 56 -7.03 10.98 5.07
CA TYR A 56 -7.30 10.24 6.31
C TYR A 56 -8.52 10.77 7.06
N LYS A 57 -8.64 12.09 7.25
CA LYS A 57 -9.81 12.71 7.90
C LYS A 57 -11.12 12.39 7.17
N THR A 58 -11.09 12.29 5.84
CA THR A 58 -12.26 11.92 5.03
C THR A 58 -12.61 10.43 5.17
N LEU A 59 -11.61 9.58 5.39
CA LEU A 59 -11.74 8.13 5.55
C LEU A 59 -11.98 7.70 7.01
N ALA A 60 -11.84 8.61 7.98
CA ALA A 60 -11.96 8.34 9.40
C ALA A 60 -13.28 7.64 9.77
N GLY A 61 -13.21 6.74 10.77
CA GLY A 61 -14.32 5.87 11.16
C GLY A 61 -14.41 4.56 10.37
N GLY A 62 -13.63 4.41 9.30
CA GLY A 62 -13.54 3.17 8.53
C GLY A 62 -12.79 2.06 9.26
N VAL A 63 -13.28 0.83 9.14
CA VAL A 63 -12.54 -0.35 9.64
C VAL A 63 -11.21 -0.46 8.89
N GLY A 64 -10.12 -0.53 9.65
CA GLY A 64 -8.78 -0.60 9.08
C GLY A 64 -8.19 0.74 8.63
N ILE A 65 -8.76 1.87 9.04
CA ILE A 65 -8.20 3.21 8.79
C ILE A 65 -7.61 3.76 10.09
N PRO A 66 -6.29 3.99 10.16
CA PRO A 66 -5.65 4.61 11.31
C PRO A 66 -6.16 6.02 11.59
N PHE A 67 -6.31 6.36 12.87
CA PHE A 67 -6.76 7.68 13.26
C PHE A 67 -5.64 8.72 13.18
N VAL A 68 -5.91 9.89 12.58
CA VAL A 68 -5.02 11.05 12.64
C VAL A 68 -5.29 11.82 13.92
N ARG A 69 -4.35 11.74 14.85
CA ARG A 69 -4.43 12.38 16.17
C ARG A 69 -4.07 13.85 16.11
N TRP A 70 -3.13 14.20 15.23
CA TRP A 70 -2.68 15.56 15.05
C TRP A 70 -2.02 15.73 13.68
N PHE A 71 -2.15 16.91 13.10
CA PHE A 71 -1.39 17.35 11.94
C PHE A 71 -1.05 18.84 12.11
N GLY A 72 0.17 19.22 11.76
CA GLY A 72 0.61 20.61 11.76
C GLY A 72 2.07 20.75 11.35
N THR A 73 2.54 21.99 11.28
CA THR A 73 3.93 22.31 10.99
C THR A 73 4.68 22.56 12.29
N GLU A 74 5.83 21.91 12.45
CA GLU A 74 6.73 22.02 13.60
C GLU A 74 8.15 22.25 13.07
N CYS A 75 8.73 23.42 13.33
CA CYS A 75 10.02 23.85 12.78
C CYS A 75 10.06 23.71 11.24
N ASP A 76 11.06 23.00 10.70
CA ASP A 76 11.26 22.75 9.26
C ASP A 76 10.47 21.52 8.74
N TYR A 77 9.48 21.01 9.49
CA TYR A 77 8.73 19.81 9.12
C TYR A 77 7.22 19.98 9.21
N ASN A 78 6.51 19.46 8.23
CA ASN A 78 5.13 19.04 8.41
C ASN A 78 5.14 17.70 9.16
N ALA A 79 4.29 17.57 10.17
CA ALA A 79 4.22 16.41 11.03
C ALA A 79 2.78 15.90 11.13
N MET A 80 2.63 14.58 11.00
CA MET A 80 1.34 13.90 11.15
C MET A 80 1.48 12.79 12.19
N VAL A 81 0.64 12.84 13.22
CA VAL A 81 0.60 11.84 14.29
C VAL A 81 -0.57 10.89 14.04
N LEU A 82 -0.28 9.61 13.97
CA LEU A 82 -1.19 8.51 13.66
C LEU A 82 -1.21 7.48 14.79
N ASP A 83 -2.24 6.64 14.81
CA ASP A 83 -2.19 5.38 15.56
C ASP A 83 -0.94 4.57 15.19
N LEU A 84 -0.27 4.03 16.20
CA LEU A 84 0.76 3.02 15.98
C LEU A 84 0.11 1.70 15.58
N LEU A 85 0.66 1.06 14.54
CA LEU A 85 0.23 -0.24 14.04
C LEU A 85 1.34 -1.29 14.21
N GLY A 86 0.98 -2.54 13.95
CA GLY A 86 1.90 -3.67 13.92
C GLY A 86 2.70 -3.74 12.62
N PRO A 87 3.35 -4.89 12.36
CA PRO A 87 4.16 -5.09 11.16
C PRO A 87 3.33 -5.01 9.87
N SER A 88 3.98 -4.63 8.77
CA SER A 88 3.39 -4.69 7.43
C SER A 88 3.23 -6.13 6.95
N LEU A 89 2.40 -6.34 5.92
CA LEU A 89 2.29 -7.65 5.30
C LEU A 89 3.59 -8.06 4.59
N GLU A 90 4.44 -7.12 4.14
CA GLU A 90 5.77 -7.45 3.63
C GLU A 90 6.70 -7.94 4.76
N ASP A 91 6.68 -7.30 5.93
CA ASP A 91 7.45 -7.75 7.10
C ASP A 91 7.06 -9.16 7.51
N LEU A 92 5.75 -9.42 7.61
CA LEU A 92 5.20 -10.72 7.95
C LEU A 92 5.47 -11.78 6.87
N PHE A 93 5.49 -11.37 5.61
CA PHE A 93 5.84 -12.23 4.50
C PHE A 93 7.30 -12.67 4.58
N ASN A 94 8.21 -11.74 4.87
CA ASN A 94 9.61 -12.06 5.11
C ASN A 94 9.81 -12.96 6.33
N PHE A 95 9.08 -12.70 7.42
CA PHE A 95 9.07 -13.55 8.61
C PHE A 95 8.62 -14.98 8.29
N CYS A 96 7.62 -15.15 7.43
CA CYS A 96 7.12 -16.46 6.98
C CYS A 96 7.92 -17.04 5.81
N ASN A 97 9.22 -16.74 5.68
CA ASN A 97 10.11 -17.25 4.62
C ASN A 97 9.59 -16.97 3.19
N ARG A 98 8.94 -15.82 3.00
CA ARG A 98 8.46 -15.30 1.71
C ARG A 98 7.51 -16.25 1.00
N LYS A 99 6.64 -16.95 1.74
CA LYS A 99 5.53 -17.70 1.18
C LYS A 99 4.44 -17.85 2.22
N PHE A 100 3.22 -17.44 1.88
CA PHE A 100 2.06 -17.70 2.73
C PHE A 100 1.31 -18.96 2.30
N SER A 101 0.68 -19.60 3.26
CA SER A 101 -0.29 -20.66 3.04
C SER A 101 -1.53 -20.12 2.32
N LEU A 102 -2.25 -21.01 1.63
CA LEU A 102 -3.52 -20.64 0.99
C LEU A 102 -4.52 -20.09 2.02
N LYS A 103 -4.65 -20.73 3.21
CA LYS A 103 -5.48 -20.26 4.31
C LYS A 103 -5.20 -18.80 4.66
N THR A 104 -3.93 -18.45 4.88
CA THR A 104 -3.50 -17.07 5.21
C THR A 104 -3.84 -16.09 4.09
N VAL A 105 -3.58 -16.44 2.83
CA VAL A 105 -3.90 -15.57 1.69
C VAL A 105 -5.39 -15.34 1.54
N LEU A 106 -6.23 -16.35 1.77
CA LEU A 106 -7.69 -16.21 1.70
C LEU A 106 -8.26 -15.36 2.86
N LEU A 107 -7.74 -15.52 4.08
CA LEU A 107 -8.09 -14.64 5.21
C LEU A 107 -7.73 -13.18 4.92
N LEU A 108 -6.57 -12.95 4.31
CA LEU A 108 -6.14 -11.61 3.90
C LEU A 108 -7.00 -11.06 2.76
N ALA A 109 -7.29 -11.85 1.72
CA ALA A 109 -8.05 -11.41 0.56
C ALA A 109 -9.41 -10.81 0.94
N ASP A 110 -10.12 -11.44 1.88
CA ASP A 110 -11.41 -10.94 2.38
C ASP A 110 -11.31 -9.53 2.99
N GLN A 111 -10.30 -9.31 3.84
CA GLN A 111 -10.09 -8.01 4.47
C GLN A 111 -9.56 -6.98 3.48
N LEU A 112 -8.60 -7.34 2.62
CA LEU A 112 -7.97 -6.44 1.64
C LEU A 112 -8.98 -5.90 0.63
N ILE A 113 -9.84 -6.77 0.07
CA ILE A 113 -10.93 -6.33 -0.83
C ILE A 113 -11.86 -5.36 -0.08
N SER A 114 -12.17 -5.64 1.18
CA SER A 114 -13.00 -4.76 2.00
C SER A 114 -12.36 -3.40 2.28
N ARG A 115 -11.02 -3.32 2.46
CA ARG A 115 -10.31 -2.03 2.60
C ARG A 115 -10.38 -1.22 1.30
N VAL A 116 -10.13 -1.87 0.17
CA VAL A 116 -10.19 -1.23 -1.16
C VAL A 116 -11.61 -0.75 -1.46
N GLU A 117 -12.63 -1.57 -1.20
CA GLU A 117 -14.04 -1.17 -1.34
C GLU A 117 -14.36 0.04 -0.46
N TYR A 118 -13.92 0.05 0.80
CA TYR A 118 -14.17 1.17 1.70
C TYR A 118 -13.57 2.48 1.16
N ILE A 119 -12.31 2.47 0.71
CA ILE A 119 -11.67 3.64 0.09
C ILE A 119 -12.48 4.12 -1.13
N HIS A 120 -12.89 3.20 -2.00
CA HIS A 120 -13.72 3.50 -3.17
C HIS A 120 -15.09 4.06 -2.80
N SER A 121 -15.72 3.57 -1.73
CA SER A 121 -17.00 4.08 -1.22
C SER A 121 -16.90 5.54 -0.79
N ARG A 122 -15.71 5.96 -0.33
CA ARG A 122 -15.38 7.34 0.06
C ARG A 122 -14.86 8.19 -1.11
N ASN A 123 -15.06 7.74 -2.35
CA ASN A 123 -14.77 8.44 -3.61
C ASN A 123 -13.28 8.56 -3.98
N PHE A 124 -12.39 7.83 -3.29
CA PHE A 124 -10.96 7.81 -3.59
C PHE A 124 -10.57 6.48 -4.24
N ILE A 125 -9.48 6.49 -5.01
CA ILE A 125 -8.66 5.34 -5.36
C ILE A 125 -7.30 5.48 -4.67
N HIS A 126 -6.69 4.38 -4.27
CA HIS A 126 -5.44 4.33 -3.51
C HIS A 126 -4.21 4.57 -4.41
N ARG A 127 -4.14 3.89 -5.56
CA ARG A 127 -3.08 4.00 -6.58
C ARG A 127 -1.69 3.46 -6.22
N ASP A 128 -1.52 2.91 -5.02
CA ASP A 128 -0.29 2.23 -4.59
C ASP A 128 -0.58 1.02 -3.69
N ILE A 129 -1.41 0.11 -4.19
CA ILE A 129 -1.73 -1.16 -3.52
C ILE A 129 -0.50 -2.06 -3.55
N LYS A 130 0.08 -2.31 -2.37
CA LYS A 130 1.28 -3.15 -2.17
C LYS A 130 1.36 -3.68 -0.73
N PRO A 131 2.09 -4.78 -0.47
CA PRO A 131 2.17 -5.39 0.86
C PRO A 131 2.62 -4.43 1.97
N ASP A 132 3.55 -3.51 1.68
CA ASP A 132 4.07 -2.52 2.63
C ASP A 132 2.99 -1.55 3.15
N ASN A 133 1.94 -1.31 2.36
CA ASN A 133 0.87 -0.36 2.71
C ASN A 133 -0.30 -1.03 3.46
N PHE A 134 -0.17 -2.32 3.80
CA PHE A 134 -1.12 -3.03 4.64
C PHE A 134 -0.44 -3.51 5.91
N LEU A 135 -0.93 -3.07 7.07
CA LEU A 135 -0.33 -3.35 8.38
C LEU A 135 -1.35 -4.04 9.28
N MET A 136 -0.89 -5.01 10.07
CA MET A 136 -1.73 -5.62 11.10
C MET A 136 -1.94 -4.64 12.26
N GLY A 137 -3.09 -4.73 12.94
CA GLY A 137 -3.29 -4.02 14.19
C GLY A 137 -2.41 -4.56 15.32
N ILE A 138 -2.46 -3.89 16.47
CA ILE A 138 -1.77 -4.29 17.70
C ILE A 138 -2.75 -4.77 18.76
N GLY A 139 -2.27 -5.62 19.68
CA GLY A 139 -3.05 -6.14 20.80
C GLY A 139 -4.34 -6.82 20.34
N LYS A 140 -5.49 -6.39 20.90
CA LYS A 140 -6.83 -6.93 20.57
C LYS A 140 -7.24 -6.74 19.11
N ARG A 141 -6.57 -5.85 18.36
CA ARG A 141 -6.80 -5.62 16.92
C ARG A 141 -5.80 -6.37 16.04
N GLY A 142 -5.05 -7.34 16.60
CA GLY A 142 -3.98 -8.07 15.91
C GLY A 142 -4.42 -8.90 14.71
N ASN A 143 -5.71 -9.23 14.59
CA ASN A 143 -6.30 -9.91 13.44
C ASN A 143 -6.84 -8.97 12.35
N GLN A 144 -6.83 -7.65 12.60
CA GLN A 144 -7.34 -6.65 11.67
C GLN A 144 -6.23 -6.10 10.77
N VAL A 145 -6.44 -6.19 9.46
CA VAL A 145 -5.60 -5.50 8.47
C VAL A 145 -5.99 -4.03 8.41
N ASN A 146 -5.01 -3.12 8.35
CA ASN A 146 -5.19 -1.68 8.18
C ASN A 146 -4.47 -1.25 6.90
N VAL A 147 -4.95 -0.18 6.27
CA VAL A 147 -4.34 0.40 5.06
C VAL A 147 -3.75 1.77 5.39
N ILE A 148 -2.56 2.04 4.85
CA ILE A 148 -1.80 3.28 5.08
C ILE A 148 -1.29 3.90 3.76
N ASP A 149 -0.68 5.07 3.88
CA ASP A 149 -0.03 5.84 2.81
C ASP A 149 -0.99 6.31 1.69
N PHE A 150 -1.80 7.31 2.02
CA PHE A 150 -2.71 7.96 1.07
C PHE A 150 -2.05 9.12 0.29
N GLY A 151 -0.73 9.25 0.31
CA GLY A 151 -0.03 10.33 -0.41
C GLY A 151 -0.29 10.29 -1.92
N LEU A 152 -0.43 9.09 -2.48
CA LEU A 152 -0.80 8.88 -3.87
C LEU A 152 -2.30 8.72 -4.11
N ALA A 153 -3.17 8.82 -3.09
CA ALA A 153 -4.60 8.67 -3.30
C ALA A 153 -5.15 9.77 -4.24
N LYS A 154 -6.30 9.51 -4.88
CA LYS A 154 -6.96 10.49 -5.74
C LYS A 154 -8.47 10.30 -5.76
N LYS A 155 -9.23 11.40 -5.81
CA LYS A 155 -10.68 11.32 -6.03
C LYS A 155 -10.97 10.84 -7.45
N PHE A 156 -11.71 9.75 -7.61
CA PHE A 156 -12.10 9.20 -8.91
C PHE A 156 -13.51 9.62 -9.33
N ARG A 157 -14.30 10.19 -8.43
CA ARG A 157 -15.62 10.75 -8.73
C ARG A 157 -15.96 11.91 -7.83
N ASP A 158 -16.92 12.71 -8.26
CA ASP A 158 -17.46 13.80 -7.44
C ASP A 158 -18.18 13.23 -6.19
N PRO A 159 -17.95 13.76 -4.98
CA PRO A 159 -18.60 13.26 -3.77
C PRO A 159 -20.12 13.48 -3.69
N LYS A 160 -20.67 14.45 -4.45
CA LYS A 160 -22.10 14.80 -4.42
C LYS A 160 -22.85 14.17 -5.60
N THR A 161 -22.33 14.32 -6.81
CA THR A 161 -23.00 13.83 -8.04
C THR A 161 -22.60 12.40 -8.40
N HIS A 162 -21.53 11.88 -7.80
CA HIS A 162 -20.91 10.61 -8.16
C HIS A 162 -20.47 10.51 -9.63
N LEU A 163 -20.37 11.64 -10.34
CA LEU A 163 -19.85 11.69 -11.69
C LEU A 163 -18.38 11.24 -11.70
N HIS A 164 -18.09 10.21 -12.49
CA HIS A 164 -16.74 9.66 -12.62
C HIS A 164 -15.80 10.66 -13.31
N ILE A 165 -14.52 10.66 -12.95
CA ILE A 165 -13.50 11.41 -13.69
C ILE A 165 -13.46 10.94 -15.15
N PRO A 166 -13.14 11.82 -16.11
CA PRO A 166 -13.05 11.41 -17.52
C PRO A 166 -11.84 10.52 -17.75
N TYR A 167 -11.96 9.63 -18.75
CA TYR A 167 -10.85 8.83 -19.25
C TYR A 167 -9.72 9.74 -19.78
N ARG A 168 -8.47 9.39 -19.49
CA ARG A 168 -7.28 10.11 -19.96
C ARG A 168 -6.12 9.14 -20.17
N GLU A 169 -5.28 9.45 -21.15
CA GLU A 169 -4.05 8.72 -21.46
C GLU A 169 -2.82 9.61 -21.23
N ASN A 170 -1.64 9.11 -21.62
CA ASN A 170 -0.36 9.82 -21.50
C ASN A 170 -0.03 10.24 -20.05
N LYS A 171 -0.44 9.41 -19.08
CA LYS A 171 -0.09 9.56 -17.67
C LYS A 171 1.29 8.98 -17.40
N ASN A 172 1.98 9.61 -16.48
CA ASN A 172 3.19 9.05 -15.90
C ASN A 172 2.84 7.84 -15.03
N LEU A 173 3.70 6.82 -15.05
CA LEU A 173 3.59 5.69 -14.14
C LEU A 173 3.61 6.19 -12.69
N THR A 174 2.55 5.84 -11.95
CA THR A 174 2.35 6.19 -10.54
C THR A 174 2.15 4.90 -9.75
N GLY A 175 2.74 4.83 -8.56
CA GLY A 175 2.74 3.64 -7.71
C GLY A 175 3.90 2.69 -8.03
N THR A 176 3.89 1.54 -7.36
CA THR A 176 4.98 0.56 -7.45
C THR A 176 4.87 -0.31 -8.71
N ALA A 177 5.85 -0.24 -9.62
CA ALA A 177 5.81 -0.91 -10.93
C ALA A 177 5.54 -2.42 -10.86
N ARG A 178 6.01 -3.07 -9.79
CA ARG A 178 5.80 -4.50 -9.51
C ARG A 178 4.31 -4.84 -9.41
N TYR A 179 3.51 -4.00 -8.77
CA TYR A 179 2.10 -4.29 -8.47
C TYR A 179 1.12 -3.43 -9.29
N THR A 180 1.56 -2.35 -9.95
CA THR A 180 0.65 -1.50 -10.72
C THR A 180 -0.01 -2.24 -11.91
N SER A 181 -1.21 -1.83 -12.31
CA SER A 181 -1.98 -2.45 -13.40
C SER A 181 -1.29 -2.33 -14.77
N ILE A 182 -1.69 -3.16 -15.73
CA ILE A 182 -1.22 -3.03 -17.13
C ILE A 182 -1.63 -1.65 -17.69
N ASN A 183 -2.87 -1.21 -17.43
CA ASN A 183 -3.35 0.12 -17.86
C ASN A 183 -2.46 1.25 -17.34
N THR A 184 -1.98 1.15 -16.09
CA THR A 184 -1.07 2.16 -15.53
C THR A 184 0.27 2.21 -16.26
N HIS A 185 0.82 1.05 -16.63
CA HIS A 185 2.03 0.98 -17.46
C HIS A 185 1.83 1.61 -18.83
N LEU A 186 0.63 1.43 -19.43
CA LEU A 186 0.23 2.03 -20.70
C LEU A 186 -0.10 3.54 -20.59
N GLY A 187 0.05 4.14 -19.41
CA GLY A 187 -0.20 5.57 -19.20
C GLY A 187 -1.68 5.94 -19.19
N VAL A 188 -2.58 4.99 -18.94
CA VAL A 188 -4.01 5.26 -18.74
C VAL A 188 -4.23 5.79 -17.32
N GLU A 189 -5.15 6.74 -17.17
CA GLU A 189 -5.59 7.21 -15.86
C GLU A 189 -6.15 6.04 -15.04
N GLN A 190 -5.74 5.95 -13.77
CA GLN A 190 -6.19 4.88 -12.89
C GLN A 190 -7.63 5.11 -12.44
N ALA A 191 -8.35 4.01 -12.24
CA ALA A 191 -9.67 3.92 -11.64
C ALA A 191 -9.75 2.74 -10.67
N ARG A 192 -10.97 2.42 -10.20
CA ARG A 192 -11.21 1.37 -9.19
C ARG A 192 -10.70 -0.02 -9.62
N ARG A 193 -10.74 -0.32 -10.92
CA ARG A 193 -10.26 -1.58 -11.49
C ARG A 193 -8.75 -1.77 -11.30
N ASP A 194 -7.99 -0.67 -11.29
CA ASP A 194 -6.54 -0.72 -11.21
C ASP A 194 -6.06 -1.07 -9.80
N ASP A 195 -6.72 -0.55 -8.75
CA ASP A 195 -6.46 -0.95 -7.37
C ASP A 195 -6.75 -2.46 -7.15
N LEU A 196 -7.79 -3.00 -7.78
CA LEU A 196 -8.14 -4.42 -7.68
C LEU A 196 -7.21 -5.32 -8.51
N GLU A 197 -6.79 -4.89 -9.70
CA GLU A 197 -5.77 -5.62 -10.47
C GLU A 197 -4.43 -5.65 -9.72
N SER A 198 -4.05 -4.54 -9.09
CA SER A 198 -2.88 -4.50 -8.21
C SER A 198 -3.02 -5.45 -7.03
N LEU A 199 -4.19 -5.51 -6.40
CA LEU A 199 -4.48 -6.47 -5.34
C LEU A 199 -4.34 -7.92 -5.84
N ALA A 200 -4.79 -8.24 -7.06
CA ALA A 200 -4.62 -9.56 -7.64
C ALA A 200 -3.14 -9.97 -7.73
N TYR A 201 -2.28 -9.05 -8.17
CA TYR A 201 -0.83 -9.29 -8.20
C TYR A 201 -0.24 -9.45 -6.80
N VAL A 202 -0.74 -8.72 -5.79
CA VAL A 202 -0.32 -8.87 -4.39
C VAL A 202 -0.70 -10.26 -3.84
N LEU A 203 -1.91 -10.74 -4.10
CA LEU A 203 -2.34 -12.08 -3.66
C LEU A 203 -1.50 -13.18 -4.33
N MET A 204 -1.23 -13.05 -5.63
CA MET A 204 -0.34 -13.99 -6.34
C MET A 204 1.10 -13.91 -5.85
N TYR A 205 1.59 -12.73 -5.49
CA TYR A 205 2.92 -12.56 -4.89
C TYR A 205 3.04 -13.35 -3.58
N PHE A 206 2.04 -13.27 -2.70
CA PHE A 206 2.05 -14.00 -1.44
C PHE A 206 2.05 -15.53 -1.61
N LEU A 207 1.27 -16.05 -2.56
CA LEU A 207 1.21 -17.49 -2.82
C LEU A 207 2.48 -18.02 -3.50
N ARG A 208 3.05 -17.24 -4.43
CA ARG A 208 4.17 -17.67 -5.28
C ARG A 208 5.53 -17.43 -4.68
N GLY A 209 5.66 -16.49 -3.75
CA GLY A 209 6.96 -16.01 -3.25
C GLY A 209 7.56 -14.87 -4.08
N ALA A 210 7.32 -14.90 -5.38
CA ALA A 210 7.72 -13.87 -6.32
C ALA A 210 6.80 -13.84 -7.56
N LEU A 211 6.74 -12.68 -8.20
CA LEU A 211 6.08 -12.46 -9.48
C LEU A 211 7.07 -12.65 -10.65
N PRO A 212 6.62 -13.16 -11.82
CA PRO A 212 7.50 -13.47 -12.96
C PRO A 212 8.26 -12.28 -13.57
N TRP A 213 7.92 -11.06 -13.19
CA TRP A 213 8.55 -9.81 -13.64
C TRP A 213 9.46 -9.18 -12.58
N GLN A 214 9.83 -9.91 -11.53
CA GLN A 214 10.86 -9.49 -10.57
C GLN A 214 12.28 -9.82 -11.08
N GLY A 215 13.28 -9.08 -10.59
CA GLY A 215 14.70 -9.34 -10.92
C GLY A 215 15.13 -8.99 -12.34
N LEU A 216 14.25 -8.34 -13.13
CA LEU A 216 14.58 -7.93 -14.50
C LEU A 216 15.66 -6.84 -14.49
N LYS A 217 16.83 -7.16 -15.06
CA LYS A 217 17.93 -6.21 -15.24
C LYS A 217 17.58 -5.20 -16.33
N ALA A 218 18.02 -3.95 -16.23
CA ALA A 218 17.91 -2.93 -17.26
C ALA A 218 18.93 -1.81 -17.00
N ALA A 219 19.36 -1.08 -18.03
CA ALA A 219 20.33 0.01 -17.87
C ALA A 219 19.70 1.28 -17.28
N THR A 220 18.40 1.51 -17.54
CA THR A 220 17.66 2.65 -17.01
C THR A 220 16.37 2.22 -16.34
N LYS A 221 15.86 3.08 -15.45
CA LYS A 221 14.56 2.87 -14.77
C LYS A 221 13.40 2.76 -15.76
N LYS A 222 13.40 3.60 -16.80
CA LYS A 222 12.40 3.54 -17.88
C LYS A 222 12.42 2.18 -18.57
N GLN A 223 13.61 1.71 -18.97
CA GLN A 223 13.75 0.36 -19.55
C GLN A 223 13.35 -0.76 -18.57
N LYS A 224 13.61 -0.61 -17.26
CA LYS A 224 13.15 -1.57 -16.23
C LYS A 224 11.61 -1.64 -16.24
N TYR A 225 10.95 -0.49 -16.28
CA TYR A 225 9.48 -0.41 -16.33
C TYR A 225 8.91 -0.97 -17.63
N ASP A 226 9.51 -0.64 -18.78
CA ASP A 226 9.11 -1.19 -20.07
C ASP A 226 9.22 -2.73 -20.09
N ARG A 227 10.30 -3.30 -19.53
CA ARG A 227 10.48 -4.76 -19.40
C ARG A 227 9.46 -5.40 -18.45
N ILE A 228 9.12 -4.73 -17.35
CA ILE A 228 8.07 -5.21 -16.43
C ILE A 228 6.71 -5.19 -17.13
N MET A 229 6.38 -4.12 -17.84
CA MET A 229 5.15 -3.99 -18.63
C MET A 229 5.06 -5.11 -19.67
N GLU A 230 6.09 -5.27 -20.50
CA GLU A 230 6.16 -6.31 -21.52
C GLU A 230 5.97 -7.70 -20.89
N LYS A 231 6.65 -7.98 -19.78
CA LYS A 231 6.52 -9.27 -19.08
C LYS A 231 5.12 -9.48 -18.50
N LYS A 232 4.46 -8.44 -18.00
CA LYS A 232 3.06 -8.51 -17.52
C LYS A 232 2.08 -8.81 -18.65
N MET A 233 2.24 -8.15 -19.79
CA MET A 233 1.38 -8.34 -20.97
C MET A 233 1.58 -9.71 -21.62
N THR A 234 2.82 -10.20 -21.66
CA THR A 234 3.19 -11.50 -22.25
C THR A 234 3.07 -12.67 -21.28
N THR A 235 2.61 -12.45 -20.04
CA THR A 235 2.30 -13.51 -19.08
C THR A 235 0.77 -13.67 -19.00
N PRO A 236 0.19 -14.67 -19.68
CA PRO A 236 -1.23 -14.97 -19.57
C PRO A 236 -1.68 -15.23 -18.14
N THR A 237 -2.95 -14.95 -17.83
CA THR A 237 -3.51 -15.13 -16.48
C THR A 237 -3.40 -16.58 -16.01
N ASP A 238 -3.68 -17.55 -16.88
CA ASP A 238 -3.56 -18.98 -16.61
C ASP A 238 -2.11 -19.38 -16.33
N LEU A 239 -1.13 -18.78 -16.99
CA LEU A 239 0.28 -19.02 -16.71
C LEU A 239 0.70 -18.44 -15.36
N LEU A 240 0.25 -17.22 -15.04
CA LEU A 240 0.54 -16.59 -13.74
C LEU A 240 -0.07 -17.40 -12.59
N CYS A 241 -1.29 -17.91 -12.76
CA CYS A 241 -2.05 -18.62 -11.73
C CYS A 241 -1.85 -20.14 -11.77
N ARG A 242 -1.02 -20.67 -12.67
CA ARG A 242 -0.76 -22.11 -12.81
C ARG A 242 -0.29 -22.71 -11.49
N GLY A 243 -0.95 -23.79 -11.06
CA GLY A 243 -0.65 -24.51 -9.83
C GLY A 243 -1.32 -23.93 -8.56
N PHE A 244 -2.20 -22.93 -8.72
CA PHE A 244 -3.01 -22.35 -7.65
C PHE A 244 -4.50 -22.47 -7.97
N PRO A 245 -5.40 -22.29 -6.99
CA PRO A 245 -6.85 -22.35 -7.23
C PRO A 245 -7.33 -21.39 -8.34
N ASN A 246 -8.32 -21.83 -9.12
CA ASN A 246 -8.80 -21.10 -10.29
C ASN A 246 -9.38 -19.72 -9.95
N GLU A 247 -9.85 -19.54 -8.72
CA GLU A 247 -10.39 -18.30 -8.16
C GLU A 247 -9.43 -17.12 -8.34
N PHE A 248 -8.11 -17.32 -8.23
CA PHE A 248 -7.14 -16.25 -8.43
C PHE A 248 -7.09 -15.77 -9.89
N GLY A 249 -7.20 -16.70 -10.84
CA GLY A 249 -7.29 -16.39 -12.26
C GLY A 249 -8.61 -15.71 -12.61
N ILE A 250 -9.72 -16.19 -12.04
CA ILE A 250 -11.06 -15.59 -12.18
C ILE A 250 -11.06 -14.14 -11.66
N PHE A 251 -10.48 -13.91 -10.47
CA PHE A 251 -10.36 -12.58 -9.87
C PHE A 251 -9.55 -11.63 -10.75
N LEU A 252 -8.38 -12.04 -11.24
CA LEU A 252 -7.55 -11.21 -12.12
C LEU A 252 -8.25 -10.90 -13.46
N ASN A 253 -8.87 -11.90 -14.08
CA ASN A 253 -9.60 -11.71 -15.33
C ASN A 253 -10.83 -10.80 -15.14
N TYR A 254 -11.54 -10.92 -14.02
CA TYR A 254 -12.63 -9.99 -13.68
C TYR A 254 -12.12 -8.56 -13.62
N CYS A 255 -11.00 -8.31 -12.92
CA CYS A 255 -10.44 -6.96 -12.79
C CYS A 255 -10.03 -6.37 -14.15
N ARG A 256 -9.43 -7.19 -15.03
CA ARG A 256 -9.02 -6.78 -16.38
C ARG A 256 -10.20 -6.51 -17.31
N ALA A 257 -11.34 -7.17 -17.10
CA ALA A 257 -12.54 -7.02 -17.92
C ALA A 257 -13.37 -5.76 -17.58
N LEU A 258 -13.17 -5.17 -16.39
CA LEU A 258 -13.87 -3.95 -15.98
C LEU A 258 -13.55 -2.78 -16.91
N ARG A 259 -14.59 -2.05 -17.32
CA ARG A 259 -14.46 -0.75 -17.98
C ARG A 259 -13.91 0.28 -17.00
N PHE A 260 -13.46 1.40 -17.54
CA PHE A 260 -12.78 2.45 -16.77
C PHE A 260 -13.66 3.00 -15.63
N ASP A 261 -14.95 3.17 -15.89
CA ASP A 261 -15.94 3.75 -14.98
C ASP A 261 -16.88 2.72 -14.33
N ASP A 262 -16.66 1.43 -14.56
CA ASP A 262 -17.44 0.36 -13.93
C ASP A 262 -17.30 0.39 -12.41
N LYS A 263 -18.40 0.10 -11.71
CA LYS A 263 -18.38 -0.22 -10.28
C LYS A 263 -18.08 -1.72 -10.13
N PRO A 264 -16.94 -2.12 -9.54
CA PRO A 264 -16.67 -3.51 -9.24
C PRO A 264 -17.72 -4.12 -8.30
N ASP A 265 -18.03 -5.39 -8.49
CA ASP A 265 -18.82 -6.20 -7.56
C ASP A 265 -17.89 -6.82 -6.50
N TYR A 266 -17.57 -6.01 -5.48
CA TYR A 266 -16.70 -6.44 -4.38
C TYR A 266 -17.28 -7.64 -3.60
N SER A 267 -18.61 -7.76 -3.55
CA SER A 267 -19.29 -8.86 -2.88
C SER A 267 -19.07 -10.19 -3.61
N TYR A 268 -19.20 -10.20 -4.94
CA TYR A 268 -18.83 -11.35 -5.77
C TYR A 268 -17.37 -11.74 -5.55
N LEU A 269 -16.45 -10.78 -5.58
CA LEU A 269 -15.03 -11.05 -5.44
C LEU A 269 -14.65 -11.61 -4.06
N ARG A 270 -15.27 -11.14 -2.99
CA ARG A 270 -15.10 -11.75 -1.66
C ARG A 270 -15.72 -13.14 -1.60
N LYS A 271 -16.94 -13.31 -2.13
CA LYS A 271 -17.64 -14.60 -2.14
C LYS A 271 -16.81 -15.67 -2.85
N LEU A 272 -16.16 -15.32 -3.96
CA LEU A 272 -15.25 -16.20 -4.68
C LEU A 272 -14.19 -16.84 -3.76
N PHE A 273 -13.50 -16.03 -2.95
CA PHE A 273 -12.49 -16.53 -2.02
C PHE A 273 -13.06 -17.18 -0.76
N ARG A 274 -14.23 -16.74 -0.27
CA ARG A 274 -14.93 -17.37 0.85
C ARG A 274 -15.43 -18.77 0.51
N ASP A 275 -16.00 -18.95 -0.69
CA ASP A 275 -16.48 -20.25 -1.15
C ASP A 275 -15.31 -21.23 -1.30
N LEU A 276 -14.15 -20.77 -1.82
CA LEU A 276 -12.91 -21.56 -1.83
C LEU A 276 -12.42 -21.89 -0.41
N PHE A 277 -12.44 -20.92 0.51
CA PHE A 277 -12.02 -21.13 1.90
C PHE A 277 -12.82 -22.25 2.59
N VAL A 278 -14.14 -22.25 2.38
CA VAL A 278 -15.04 -23.29 2.89
C VAL A 278 -14.79 -24.64 2.21
N ARG A 279 -14.56 -24.65 0.89
CA ARG A 279 -14.29 -25.88 0.12
C ARG A 279 -13.00 -26.58 0.55
N GLU A 280 -11.97 -25.81 0.90
CA GLU A 280 -10.71 -26.32 1.44
C GLU A 280 -10.83 -26.78 2.92
N GLY A 281 -12.00 -26.61 3.55
CA GLY A 281 -12.26 -27.04 4.92
C GLY A 281 -11.56 -26.18 5.98
N TYR A 282 -11.16 -24.94 5.64
CA TYR A 282 -10.50 -24.06 6.60
C TYR A 282 -11.47 -23.49 7.63
N GLN A 283 -10.99 -23.32 8.86
CA GLN A 283 -11.72 -22.65 9.91
C GLN A 283 -11.38 -21.16 9.94
N TYR A 284 -12.40 -20.32 10.11
CA TYR A 284 -12.26 -18.88 10.18
C TYR A 284 -11.92 -18.44 11.62
N ASP A 285 -10.71 -18.78 12.05
CA ASP A 285 -10.18 -18.61 13.41
C ASP A 285 -9.23 -17.40 13.55
N TYR A 286 -8.99 -16.67 12.45
CA TYR A 286 -7.98 -15.61 12.35
C TYR A 286 -6.55 -16.06 12.70
N VAL A 287 -6.25 -17.36 12.57
CA VAL A 287 -4.91 -17.90 12.73
C VAL A 287 -4.17 -17.82 11.39
N PHE A 288 -3.25 -16.86 11.31
CA PHE A 288 -2.35 -16.67 10.18
C PHE A 288 -1.04 -17.45 10.40
N ASP A 289 -0.24 -17.60 9.34
CA ASP A 289 1.02 -18.36 9.40
C ASP A 289 1.99 -17.84 10.48
N TRP A 290 2.07 -16.51 10.65
CA TRP A 290 2.91 -15.88 11.67
C TRP A 290 2.37 -16.06 13.09
N SER A 291 1.09 -16.38 13.26
CA SER A 291 0.51 -16.65 14.58
C SER A 291 1.06 -17.96 15.15
N VAL A 292 1.26 -18.98 14.30
CA VAL A 292 1.74 -20.31 14.71
C VAL A 292 3.26 -20.33 14.91
N GLN A 293 4.01 -19.57 14.11
CA GLN A 293 5.46 -19.46 14.25
C GLN A 293 5.89 -18.75 15.55
N ARG A 294 5.05 -17.88 16.11
CA ARG A 294 5.31 -17.25 17.42
C ARG A 294 5.18 -18.25 18.57
N SER A 295 4.17 -19.14 18.56
CA SER A 295 4.02 -20.17 19.60
C SER A 295 5.19 -21.16 19.65
N GLY A 296 5.88 -21.40 18.53
CA GLY A 296 7.05 -22.30 18.50
C GLY A 296 8.35 -21.68 19.05
N GLN A 297 8.39 -20.36 19.30
CA GLN A 297 9.56 -19.69 19.88
C GLN A 297 9.43 -19.45 21.39
N ASP A 298 8.21 -19.37 21.92
CA ASP A 298 7.99 -19.14 23.36
C ASP A 298 8.15 -20.43 24.21
N ASP A 299 8.09 -21.62 23.62
CA ASP A 299 8.24 -22.92 24.33
C ASP A 299 9.70 -23.45 24.41
N GLY A 300 10.70 -22.65 24.02
CA GLY A 300 12.10 -23.10 23.84
C GLY A 300 13.18 -22.42 24.68
N GLY A 301 12.86 -21.77 25.81
CA GLY A 301 13.76 -20.76 26.40
C GLY A 301 13.92 -20.72 27.92
N ALA A 302 13.94 -21.84 28.63
CA ALA A 302 14.51 -21.91 29.98
C ALA A 302 15.90 -22.59 29.94
N GLY A 303 16.96 -21.78 29.93
CA GLY A 303 18.30 -22.17 30.38
C GLY A 303 19.31 -22.61 29.31
N SER A 304 20.16 -21.68 28.85
CA SER A 304 21.62 -21.86 28.79
C SER A 304 22.29 -20.66 28.10
N SER A 305 23.24 -20.07 28.79
CA SER A 305 24.15 -19.03 28.32
C SER A 305 25.14 -19.58 27.29
N GLY A 306 25.03 -19.15 26.04
CA GLY A 306 26.00 -19.41 24.98
C GLY A 306 26.09 -18.24 24.00
N LYS A 307 27.27 -17.62 23.90
CA LYS A 307 27.57 -16.52 22.97
C LYS A 307 27.34 -16.96 21.51
N PRO A 308 26.79 -16.12 20.62
CA PRO A 308 26.81 -16.41 19.19
C PRO A 308 28.04 -15.77 18.51
N SER A 309 28.93 -16.61 17.97
CA SER A 309 29.93 -16.25 16.97
C SER A 309 29.42 -16.62 15.57
N GLY A 310 29.68 -15.77 14.56
CA GLY A 310 29.64 -16.18 13.15
C GLY A 310 28.59 -15.45 12.30
N ARG A 311 28.93 -14.23 11.88
CA ARG A 311 28.14 -13.40 10.96
C ARG A 311 28.32 -13.90 9.52
N ARG A 312 27.38 -14.66 8.96
CA ARG A 312 27.28 -14.89 7.51
C ARG A 312 26.63 -13.66 6.86
N LYS A 313 27.35 -13.03 5.92
CA LYS A 313 26.82 -11.93 5.09
C LYS A 313 25.69 -12.48 4.20
N VAL A 314 24.45 -12.07 4.50
CA VAL A 314 23.35 -12.13 3.54
C VAL A 314 23.47 -10.90 2.64
N VAL A 315 23.60 -11.14 1.34
CA VAL A 315 23.54 -10.09 0.31
C VAL A 315 22.10 -9.57 0.29
N GLN A 316 21.89 -8.35 0.79
CA GLN A 316 20.66 -7.60 0.56
C GLN A 316 20.59 -7.23 -0.92
N GLU A 317 19.65 -7.84 -1.65
CA GLU A 317 19.19 -7.25 -2.90
C GLU A 317 18.26 -6.08 -2.56
N ASP A 318 18.85 -4.90 -2.66
CA ASP A 318 18.27 -3.60 -2.35
C ASP A 318 17.23 -3.21 -3.43
N ASP A 319 15.99 -3.67 -3.30
CA ASP A 319 14.84 -3.20 -4.09
C ASP A 319 14.10 -2.03 -3.38
N GLY A 320 14.65 -1.54 -2.26
CA GLY A 320 14.14 -0.39 -1.48
C GLY A 320 14.41 0.99 -2.11
N GLY A 321 15.07 1.03 -3.26
CA GLY A 321 15.39 2.27 -3.99
C GLY A 321 14.25 2.87 -4.83
N ASP A 322 13.12 2.17 -5.00
CA ASP A 322 12.14 2.57 -6.02
C ASP A 322 11.32 3.82 -5.65
N ASN A 323 11.28 4.18 -4.36
CA ASN A 323 10.46 5.29 -3.84
C ASN A 323 11.09 6.69 -3.96
N ARG A 324 12.41 6.80 -4.21
CA ARG A 324 13.11 8.11 -4.31
C ARG A 324 12.94 8.84 -5.66
N GLN A 325 12.27 8.22 -6.64
CA GLN A 325 12.17 8.77 -8.01
C GLN A 325 10.76 8.72 -8.62
N SER A 326 9.76 8.17 -7.95
CA SER A 326 8.36 8.62 -8.11
C SER A 326 8.27 10.15 -7.98
N ASP A 327 9.12 10.71 -7.11
CA ASP A 327 9.50 12.13 -6.99
C ASP A 327 10.04 12.82 -8.25
N ARG A 328 10.47 12.05 -9.28
CA ARG A 328 10.92 12.62 -10.56
C ARG A 328 9.78 12.83 -11.54
N MET A 329 8.67 12.09 -11.42
CA MET A 329 7.54 12.17 -12.35
C MET A 329 6.42 13.09 -11.87
N LEU A 330 6.28 13.35 -10.57
CA LEU A 330 5.52 14.52 -10.08
C LEU A 330 6.08 15.85 -10.63
N ARG A 331 7.36 15.87 -11.03
CA ARG A 331 8.05 17.06 -11.56
C ARG A 331 7.46 17.64 -12.84
N SER A 332 6.71 16.87 -13.64
CA SER A 332 6.09 17.39 -14.88
C SER A 332 4.62 17.78 -14.69
N GLN A 333 3.89 17.14 -13.76
CA GLN A 333 2.45 17.33 -13.60
C GLN A 333 2.08 18.71 -13.03
N THR A 334 2.87 19.26 -12.11
CA THR A 334 2.60 20.60 -11.54
C THR A 334 3.01 21.72 -12.49
N ARG A 335 4.01 21.49 -13.36
CA ARG A 335 4.51 22.50 -14.31
C ARG A 335 3.48 22.81 -15.40
N GLN A 336 2.68 21.82 -15.83
CA GLN A 336 1.61 22.03 -16.82
C GLN A 336 0.31 22.58 -16.22
N GLN A 337 0.01 22.31 -14.93
CA GLN A 337 -1.15 22.91 -14.27
C GLN A 337 -0.93 24.40 -13.93
N ALA A 338 0.27 24.79 -13.50
CA ALA A 338 0.61 26.20 -13.24
C ALA A 338 0.62 27.06 -14.52
N VAL A 339 1.14 26.53 -15.63
CA VAL A 339 1.18 27.24 -16.92
C VAL A 339 -0.21 27.37 -17.55
N ASN A 340 -1.10 26.38 -17.37
CA ASN A 340 -2.48 26.46 -17.87
C ASN A 340 -3.40 27.35 -17.02
N GLN A 341 -3.10 27.55 -15.73
CA GLN A 341 -3.82 28.54 -14.90
C GLN A 341 -3.35 29.97 -15.18
N GLN A 342 -2.07 30.21 -15.49
CA GLN A 342 -1.57 31.54 -15.88
C GLN A 342 -2.03 31.98 -17.27
N ARG A 343 -2.32 31.05 -18.19
CA ARG A 343 -2.88 31.37 -19.51
C ARG A 343 -4.38 31.67 -19.49
N ARG A 344 -5.14 31.15 -18.51
CA ARG A 344 -6.58 31.43 -18.37
C ARG A 344 -6.92 32.71 -17.60
N GLY A 345 -5.93 33.40 -17.06
CA GLY A 345 -6.11 34.67 -16.32
C GLY A 345 -5.70 35.92 -17.08
N ARG A 346 -5.39 35.83 -18.39
CA ARG A 346 -4.96 36.97 -19.21
C ARG A 346 -5.92 37.35 -20.36
N ASP A 347 -7.01 36.61 -20.54
CA ASP A 347 -7.94 36.83 -21.67
C ASP A 347 -9.26 37.51 -21.27
N ASP A 348 -9.39 38.01 -20.03
CA ASP A 348 -10.60 38.71 -19.53
C ASP A 348 -10.29 40.11 -18.98
N ILE A 349 -9.55 40.94 -19.72
CA ILE A 349 -9.55 42.41 -19.55
C ILE A 349 -9.38 43.05 -20.93
N TRP A 350 -10.51 43.31 -21.60
CA TRP A 350 -10.93 44.56 -22.24
C TRP A 350 -12.27 44.34 -22.93
#